data_AF-A0A3D1U094-F1
#
_entry.id   AF-A0A3D1U094-F1
#
_cell.length_a   1.000
_cell.length_b   1.000
_cell.length_c   1.000
_cell.angle_alpha   90.00
_cell.angle_beta   90.00
_cell.angle_gamma   90.00
#
_symmetry.space_group_name_H-M   'P 1'
#
loop_
_entity.id
_entity.type
_entity.pdbx_description
1 polymer ?
#
loop_
_entity_poly.entity_id
_entity_poly.type
_entity_poly.pdbx_seq_one_letter_code
_entity_poly.pdbx_strand_id
1 'polypeptide(L)'
;MALAIYEPAVTEGGEWAIPVDPKSFEYLRTLAERGSPAAGDWKPFEVRLLRKQGGRSWKESDCPWLGSHFMVLRPAAVAVFSPFLGDDAELLPLRCADADLTLLNPWRHLDALDLSGSDVVNVPGSDRIMKVRSYRFDDEVVDGHKMFRLRAMPLGSVFMQGSVVNAAQGASLRRVSFKLASQAEAPPFRLPTARTSVSIADMAAVSDAELWSILFHALIPRVTGTRDEEYAVVKSWTKGLQMVWATQLVDDEVNNGGFNQYFFNSSGQFAMEAIEGFELIGAHERADLVRRAVHQLFRDAPHLRTFYEQRTMEAFMESYQHTDLGAIDEAWFKAPEFFTPRTQYIRTNPEQFVIQPA
;
A
#
# COMPACT_ATOMS: atom_id res chain seq x y z
N MET A 1 0.38 -21.87 17.89
CA MET A 1 -0.14 -21.76 16.51
C MET A 1 0.43 -20.49 15.94
N ALA A 2 0.85 -20.49 14.67
CA ALA A 2 1.32 -19.29 13.99
C ALA A 2 0.31 -18.14 14.08
N LEU A 3 0.72 -16.98 14.59
CA LEU A 3 -0.14 -15.81 14.66
C LEU A 3 -0.27 -15.19 13.26
N ALA A 4 -1.50 -15.10 12.76
CA ALA A 4 -1.81 -14.33 11.55
C ALA A 4 -2.17 -12.90 11.97
N ILE A 5 -1.48 -11.93 11.39
CA ILE A 5 -1.63 -10.50 11.66
C ILE A 5 -2.15 -9.82 10.40
N TYR A 6 -3.13 -8.94 10.58
CA TYR A 6 -3.85 -8.27 9.51
C TYR A 6 -3.82 -6.76 9.71
N GLU A 7 -3.94 -6.04 8.60
CA GLU A 7 -4.23 -4.61 8.59
C GLU A 7 -5.63 -4.37 7.99
N PRO A 8 -6.38 -3.36 8.46
CA PRO A 8 -7.59 -2.91 7.77
C PRO A 8 -7.26 -2.50 6.33
N ALA A 9 -8.15 -2.78 5.38
CA ALA A 9 -7.96 -2.45 3.98
C ALA A 9 -9.16 -1.71 3.39
N VAL A 10 -8.90 -0.68 2.59
CA VAL A 10 -9.95 0.13 1.96
C VAL A 10 -10.83 -0.78 1.10
N THR A 11 -12.12 -0.79 1.42
CA THR A 11 -13.09 -1.56 0.63
C THR A 11 -13.60 -0.69 -0.51
N GLU A 12 -13.53 -1.20 -1.74
CA GLU A 12 -13.99 -0.47 -2.91
C GLU A 12 -15.46 -0.03 -2.74
N GLY A 13 -15.69 1.27 -2.96
CA GLY A 13 -17.01 1.89 -2.84
C GLY A 13 -17.57 1.93 -1.42
N GLY A 14 -16.79 1.67 -0.37
CA GLY A 14 -17.17 1.88 1.03
C GLY A 14 -17.04 3.35 1.45
N GLU A 15 -18.00 3.86 2.23
CA GLU A 15 -18.01 5.26 2.67
C GLU A 15 -16.83 5.66 3.56
N TRP A 16 -16.51 6.95 3.54
CA TRP A 16 -15.43 7.55 4.33
C TRP A 16 -16.02 8.50 5.38
N ALA A 17 -15.42 8.53 6.56
CA ALA A 17 -15.68 9.52 7.60
C ALA A 17 -14.62 10.61 7.52
N ILE A 18 -14.96 11.74 6.90
CA ILE A 18 -14.03 12.84 6.66
C ILE A 18 -14.19 13.88 7.78
N PRO A 19 -13.12 14.25 8.50
CA PRO A 19 -13.19 15.35 9.45
C PRO A 19 -13.68 16.65 8.79
N VAL A 20 -14.58 17.37 9.46
CA VAL A 20 -15.12 18.64 8.96
C VAL A 20 -14.09 19.75 9.11
N ASP A 21 -13.38 19.80 10.25
CA ASP A 21 -12.25 20.71 10.47
C ASP A 21 -10.94 20.02 10.05
N PRO A 22 -10.19 20.59 9.09
CA PRO A 22 -8.87 20.08 8.68
C PRO A 22 -7.89 19.91 9.85
N LYS A 23 -7.99 20.73 10.91
CA LYS A 23 -7.13 20.60 12.11
C LYS A 23 -7.31 19.28 12.86
N SER A 24 -8.41 18.57 12.61
CA SER A 24 -8.66 17.27 13.23
C SER A 24 -7.64 16.21 12.79
N PHE A 25 -7.00 16.36 11.63
CA PHE A 25 -5.92 15.46 11.21
C PHE A 25 -4.68 15.58 12.09
N GLU A 26 -4.33 16.80 12.53
CA GLU A 26 -3.26 17.00 13.52
C GLU A 26 -3.62 16.39 14.88
N TYR A 27 -4.90 16.45 15.24
CA TYR A 27 -5.37 15.82 16.49
C TYR A 27 -5.25 14.29 16.42
N LEU A 28 -5.62 13.69 15.29
CA LEU A 28 -5.46 12.26 15.03
C LEU A 28 -3.99 11.84 14.94
N ARG A 29 -3.13 12.67 14.36
CA ARG A 29 -1.68 12.46 14.34
C ARG A 29 -1.14 12.38 15.77
N THR A 30 -1.52 13.35 16.59
CA THR A 30 -1.15 13.39 18.02
C THR A 30 -1.67 12.18 18.79
N LEU A 31 -2.90 11.74 18.50
CA LEU A 31 -3.50 10.54 19.10
C LEU A 31 -2.67 9.29 18.78
N ALA A 32 -2.35 9.09 17.51
CA ALA A 32 -1.59 7.93 17.04
C ALA A 32 -0.14 7.92 17.55
N GLU A 33 0.47 9.07 17.82
CA GLU A 33 1.80 9.17 18.42
C GLU A 33 1.80 8.94 19.95
N ARG A 34 0.64 9.01 20.60
CA ARG A 34 0.54 9.10 22.07
C ARG A 34 1.02 7.86 22.82
N GLY A 35 0.80 6.66 22.28
CA GLY A 35 1.18 5.41 22.94
C GLY A 35 0.48 5.12 24.28
N SER A 36 -0.64 5.81 24.59
CA SER A 36 -1.39 5.69 25.84
C SER A 36 -2.88 6.00 25.65
N PRO A 37 -3.77 5.55 26.55
CA PRO A 37 -5.20 5.82 26.45
C PRO A 37 -5.54 7.31 26.38
N ALA A 38 -6.60 7.65 25.67
CA ALA A 38 -7.09 9.01 25.47
C ALA A 38 -8.53 9.25 25.92
N ALA A 39 -9.26 8.22 26.35
CA ALA A 39 -10.64 8.37 26.81
C ALA A 39 -10.81 9.46 27.90
N GLY A 40 -9.83 9.66 28.78
CA GLY A 40 -9.91 10.63 29.88
C GLY A 40 -9.91 12.11 29.46
N ASP A 41 -9.30 12.44 28.32
CA ASP A 41 -9.20 13.81 27.79
C ASP A 41 -9.69 13.92 26.35
N TRP A 42 -10.37 12.89 25.85
CA TRP A 42 -10.90 12.84 24.50
C TRP A 42 -11.93 13.94 24.27
N LYS A 43 -11.74 14.71 23.20
CA LYS A 43 -12.69 15.70 22.72
C LYS A 43 -13.24 15.22 21.38
N PRO A 44 -14.47 14.68 21.33
CA PRO A 44 -15.09 14.30 20.06
C PRO A 44 -15.01 15.45 19.07
N PHE A 45 -14.66 15.16 17.82
CA PHE A 45 -14.69 16.13 16.73
C PHE A 45 -15.70 15.69 15.68
N GLU A 46 -16.05 16.63 14.79
CA GLU A 46 -17.09 16.42 13.80
C GLU A 46 -16.53 15.76 12.53
N VAL A 47 -17.20 14.71 12.08
CA VAL A 47 -16.96 14.03 10.80
C VAL A 47 -18.22 14.01 9.97
N ARG A 48 -18.06 14.07 8.66
CA ARG A 48 -19.12 13.86 7.67
C ARG A 48 -18.90 12.57 6.91
N LEU A 49 -19.98 11.88 6.57
CA LEU A 49 -19.91 10.69 5.72
C LEU A 49 -19.85 11.09 4.25
N LEU A 50 -18.81 10.66 3.56
CA LEU A 50 -18.65 10.87 2.13
C LEU A 50 -19.50 9.84 1.38
N ARG A 51 -20.70 10.26 0.94
CA ARG A 51 -21.63 9.41 0.17
C ARG A 51 -21.62 9.69 -1.33
N LYS A 52 -21.35 10.94 -1.74
CA LYS A 52 -21.24 11.37 -3.14
C LYS A 52 -20.26 12.52 -3.30
N GLN A 53 -19.44 12.47 -4.36
CA GLN A 53 -18.47 13.51 -4.73
C GLN A 53 -17.95 13.18 -6.14
N GLY A 54 -17.88 14.20 -7.02
CA GLY A 54 -17.30 14.04 -8.36
C GLY A 54 -17.93 12.93 -9.22
N GLY A 55 -19.25 12.71 -9.13
CA GLY A 55 -19.94 11.64 -9.86
C GLY A 55 -19.79 10.23 -9.26
N ARG A 56 -18.88 10.04 -8.29
CA ARG A 56 -18.72 8.79 -7.53
C ARG A 56 -19.72 8.74 -6.38
N SER A 57 -20.23 7.54 -6.11
CA SER A 57 -21.07 7.27 -4.96
C SER A 57 -20.46 6.18 -4.10
N TRP A 58 -20.41 6.40 -2.80
CA TRP A 58 -19.98 5.43 -1.82
C TRP A 58 -21.19 4.89 -1.08
N LYS A 59 -21.13 3.60 -0.79
CA LYS A 59 -22.17 2.85 -0.11
C LYS A 59 -21.80 2.72 1.36
N GLU A 60 -22.84 2.61 2.19
CA GLU A 60 -22.70 2.49 3.62
C GLU A 60 -21.75 1.36 4.03
N SER A 61 -20.91 1.63 5.02
CA SER A 61 -19.95 0.71 5.61
C SER A 61 -20.16 0.65 7.11
N ASP A 62 -20.01 -0.52 7.71
CA ASP A 62 -19.97 -0.66 9.18
C ASP A 62 -18.64 -0.20 9.78
N CYS A 63 -17.61 -0.06 8.93
CA CYS A 63 -16.35 0.57 9.28
C CYS A 63 -15.94 1.67 8.27
N PRO A 64 -16.52 2.88 8.32
CA PRO A 64 -16.11 3.98 7.45
C PRO A 64 -14.63 4.33 7.60
N TRP A 65 -13.99 4.69 6.48
CA TRP A 65 -12.56 4.99 6.46
C TRP A 65 -12.24 6.40 6.95
N LEU A 66 -11.17 6.52 7.75
CA LEU A 66 -10.62 7.81 8.16
C LEU A 66 -9.10 7.80 7.94
N GLY A 67 -8.61 8.63 7.03
CA GLY A 67 -7.17 8.90 6.85
C GLY A 67 -6.30 7.66 6.60
N SER A 68 -6.84 6.63 5.94
CA SER A 68 -6.17 5.36 5.56
C SER A 68 -5.56 4.53 6.70
N HIS A 69 -5.59 5.01 7.94
CA HIS A 69 -4.89 4.41 9.08
C HIS A 69 -5.72 4.37 10.37
N PHE A 70 -6.96 4.88 10.31
CA PHE A 70 -7.92 4.85 11.40
C PHE A 70 -9.20 4.15 10.97
N MET A 71 -9.72 3.32 11.87
CA MET A 71 -11.01 2.67 11.69
C MET A 71 -12.08 3.41 12.50
N VAL A 72 -13.10 3.90 11.81
CA VAL A 72 -14.33 4.37 12.44
C VAL A 72 -15.33 3.22 12.41
N LEU A 73 -16.06 3.02 13.51
CA LEU A 73 -17.00 1.93 13.71
C LEU A 73 -18.42 2.48 13.87
N ARG A 74 -19.38 1.82 13.23
CA ARG A 74 -20.81 1.92 13.54
C ARG A 74 -21.19 0.99 14.70
N PRO A 75 -22.39 1.11 15.31
CA PRO A 75 -22.79 0.30 16.47
C PRO A 75 -22.65 -1.22 16.28
N ALA A 76 -22.95 -1.74 15.08
CA ALA A 76 -22.77 -3.15 14.76
C ALA A 76 -21.30 -3.59 14.84
N ALA A 77 -20.39 -2.78 14.28
CA ALA A 77 -18.96 -3.05 14.36
C ALA A 77 -18.45 -2.86 15.80
N VAL A 78 -18.90 -1.83 16.53
CA VAL A 78 -18.57 -1.64 17.96
C VAL A 78 -18.84 -2.91 18.75
N ALA A 79 -20.02 -3.51 18.61
CA ALA A 79 -20.38 -4.75 19.31
C ALA A 79 -19.43 -5.92 18.99
N VAL A 80 -18.86 -5.96 17.78
CA VAL A 80 -17.92 -7.01 17.35
C VAL A 80 -16.51 -6.77 17.87
N PHE A 81 -16.04 -5.52 17.88
CA PHE A 81 -14.68 -5.19 18.32
C PHE A 81 -14.54 -5.03 19.83
N SER A 82 -15.61 -4.67 20.55
CA SER A 82 -15.58 -4.46 22.01
C SER A 82 -14.98 -5.62 22.83
N PRO A 83 -15.26 -6.91 22.52
CA PRO A 83 -14.66 -8.03 23.26
C PRO A 83 -13.13 -8.15 23.11
N PHE A 84 -12.52 -7.47 22.14
CA PHE A 84 -11.09 -7.57 21.82
C PHE A 84 -10.26 -6.38 22.29
N LEU A 85 -10.87 -5.36 22.89
CA LEU A 85 -10.17 -4.12 23.27
C LEU A 85 -9.04 -4.38 24.29
N GLY A 86 -9.33 -5.18 25.32
CA GLY A 86 -8.39 -5.46 26.41
C GLY A 86 -7.77 -4.19 27.00
N ASP A 87 -6.48 -4.27 27.36
CA ASP A 87 -5.65 -3.14 27.78
C ASP A 87 -4.81 -2.58 26.62
N ASP A 88 -5.27 -2.74 25.38
CA ASP A 88 -4.50 -2.39 24.17
C ASP A 88 -5.21 -1.39 23.26
N ALA A 89 -6.53 -1.31 23.37
CA ALA A 89 -7.35 -0.44 22.56
C ALA A 89 -8.50 0.19 23.35
N GLU A 90 -9.02 1.29 22.83
CA GLU A 90 -10.18 1.98 23.36
C GLU A 90 -11.12 2.43 22.24
N LEU A 91 -12.32 2.85 22.63
CA LEU A 91 -13.36 3.35 21.74
C LEU A 91 -13.62 4.82 22.04
N LEU A 92 -13.41 5.67 21.04
CA LEU A 92 -13.46 7.12 21.19
C LEU A 92 -14.62 7.70 20.37
N PRO A 93 -15.66 8.29 20.98
CA PRO A 93 -16.83 8.75 20.26
C PRO A 93 -16.51 9.90 19.29
N LEU A 94 -17.12 9.89 18.09
CA LEU A 94 -17.06 10.98 17.11
C LEU A 94 -18.43 11.66 17.00
N ARG A 95 -18.47 12.92 16.56
CA ARG A 95 -19.72 13.61 16.22
C ARG A 95 -20.00 13.44 14.73
N CYS A 96 -21.18 12.94 14.38
CA CYS A 96 -21.66 12.90 13.01
C CYS A 96 -23.17 13.12 13.00
N ALA A 97 -23.66 13.94 12.06
CA ALA A 97 -25.09 14.23 11.95
C ALA A 97 -25.91 13.04 11.44
N ASP A 98 -25.28 12.13 10.69
CA ASP A 98 -25.95 11.07 9.93
C ASP A 98 -25.90 9.69 10.61
N ALA A 99 -25.06 9.51 11.64
CA ALA A 99 -24.80 8.20 12.25
C ALA A 99 -24.07 8.31 13.59
N ASP A 100 -24.28 7.31 14.46
CA ASP A 100 -23.40 7.09 15.62
C ASP A 100 -22.08 6.48 15.14
N LEU A 101 -20.98 7.19 15.36
CA LEU A 101 -19.64 6.80 14.92
C LEU A 101 -18.66 6.81 16.09
N THR A 102 -17.81 5.80 16.14
CA THR A 102 -16.80 5.62 17.19
C THR A 102 -15.47 5.27 16.57
N LEU A 103 -14.41 5.99 16.90
CA LEU A 103 -13.05 5.67 16.49
C LEU A 103 -12.51 4.49 17.32
N LEU A 104 -12.02 3.45 16.64
CA LEU A 104 -11.24 2.39 17.27
C LEU A 104 -9.79 2.88 17.40
N ASN A 105 -9.30 3.00 18.64
CA ASN A 105 -7.94 3.45 18.91
C ASN A 105 -7.12 2.37 19.63
N PRO A 106 -6.41 1.51 18.90
CA PRO A 106 -5.33 0.71 19.46
C PRO A 106 -4.17 1.64 19.79
N TRP A 107 -4.00 1.92 21.08
CA TRP A 107 -3.02 2.89 21.58
C TRP A 107 -1.70 2.22 21.95
N ARG A 108 -1.66 0.89 22.10
CA ARG A 108 -0.43 0.19 22.46
C ARG A 108 0.54 0.15 21.28
N HIS A 109 1.74 0.67 21.52
CA HIS A 109 2.84 0.64 20.57
C HIS A 109 3.78 -0.51 20.90
N LEU A 110 3.95 -1.44 19.96
CA LEU A 110 4.84 -2.59 20.12
C LEU A 110 6.08 -2.44 19.25
N ASP A 111 7.20 -2.92 19.77
CA ASP A 111 8.45 -3.14 19.02
C ASP A 111 8.39 -4.52 18.35
N ALA A 112 7.30 -4.76 17.61
CA ALA A 112 6.96 -6.06 17.07
C ALA A 112 7.55 -6.33 15.68
N LEU A 113 8.11 -5.32 15.00
CA LEU A 113 8.62 -5.47 13.63
C LEU A 113 10.01 -6.12 13.64
N ASP A 114 10.11 -7.34 13.11
CA ASP A 114 11.40 -7.97 12.83
C ASP A 114 12.01 -7.31 11.59
N LEU A 115 12.95 -6.40 11.80
CA LEU A 115 13.64 -5.68 10.74
C LEU A 115 14.49 -6.59 9.84
N SER A 116 14.92 -7.75 10.34
CA SER A 116 15.73 -8.69 9.55
C SER A 116 14.89 -9.54 8.61
N GLY A 117 13.65 -9.83 9.00
CA GLY A 117 12.67 -10.60 8.22
C GLY A 117 11.69 -9.75 7.39
N SER A 118 11.68 -8.42 7.57
CA SER A 118 10.77 -7.50 6.87
C SER A 118 11.47 -6.79 5.70
N ASP A 119 10.72 -6.50 4.63
CA ASP A 119 11.19 -5.59 3.58
C ASP A 119 10.80 -4.15 3.94
N VAL A 120 11.80 -3.38 4.40
CA VAL A 120 11.63 -2.04 4.96
C VAL A 120 12.35 -1.02 4.10
N VAL A 121 11.63 0.03 3.73
CA VAL A 121 12.18 1.20 3.03
C VAL A 121 12.34 2.33 4.05
N ASN A 122 13.57 2.79 4.24
CA ASN A 122 13.89 3.91 5.13
C ASN A 122 13.89 5.26 4.40
N VAL A 123 13.75 6.33 5.16
CA VAL A 123 13.95 7.70 4.67
C VAL A 123 15.42 7.88 4.31
N PRO A 124 15.75 8.43 3.12
CA PRO A 124 17.14 8.65 2.73
C PRO A 124 17.92 9.44 3.78
N GLY A 125 19.07 8.90 4.21
CA GLY A 125 19.92 9.52 5.23
C GLY A 125 19.42 9.39 6.68
N SER A 126 18.46 8.50 6.94
CA SER A 126 17.88 8.28 8.27
C SER A 126 17.52 6.81 8.49
N ASP A 127 17.55 6.37 9.75
CA ASP A 127 17.03 5.05 10.16
C ASP A 127 15.49 5.03 10.31
N ARG A 128 14.81 6.15 10.01
CA ARG A 128 13.35 6.23 10.10
C ARG A 128 12.70 5.43 8.97
N ILE A 129 11.81 4.52 9.34
CA ILE A 129 11.03 3.75 8.37
C ILE A 129 10.07 4.68 7.62
N MET A 130 10.15 4.66 6.29
CA MET A 130 9.23 5.36 5.40
C MET A 130 8.04 4.47 5.01
N LYS A 131 8.32 3.20 4.66
CA LYS A 131 7.31 2.23 4.23
C LYS A 131 7.80 0.82 4.54
N VAL A 132 6.87 -0.09 4.86
CA VAL A 132 7.13 -1.52 4.91
C VAL A 132 6.40 -2.18 3.74
N ARG A 133 7.12 -2.96 2.94
CA ARG A 133 6.58 -3.67 1.77
C ARG A 133 6.05 -5.04 2.16
N SER A 134 6.76 -5.74 3.04
CA SER A 134 6.34 -7.00 3.64
C SER A 134 6.67 -7.02 5.13
N TYR A 135 5.74 -7.50 5.96
CA TYR A 135 5.90 -7.54 7.41
C TYR A 135 6.33 -8.92 7.88
N ARG A 136 7.36 -8.95 8.73
CA ARG A 136 7.59 -10.02 9.68
C ARG A 136 7.44 -9.47 11.09
N PHE A 137 6.60 -10.12 11.89
CA PHE A 137 6.45 -9.75 13.29
C PHE A 137 7.16 -10.76 14.19
N ASP A 138 7.63 -10.27 15.33
CA ASP A 138 8.05 -11.09 16.45
C ASP A 138 6.79 -11.62 17.17
N ASP A 139 6.56 -12.93 17.04
CA ASP A 139 5.40 -13.61 17.61
C ASP A 139 5.37 -13.50 19.15
N GLU A 140 6.52 -13.46 19.83
CA GLU A 140 6.58 -13.35 21.29
C GLU A 140 6.14 -11.95 21.75
N VAL A 141 6.51 -10.92 20.98
CA VAL A 141 6.10 -9.53 21.27
C VAL A 141 4.63 -9.30 20.96
N VAL A 142 4.08 -9.96 19.93
CA VAL A 142 2.67 -9.82 19.54
C VAL A 142 1.74 -10.70 20.37
N ASP A 143 2.24 -11.77 20.97
CA ASP A 143 1.42 -12.65 21.79
C ASP A 143 0.77 -11.88 22.95
N GLY A 144 -0.48 -12.21 23.25
CA GLY A 144 -1.29 -11.49 24.23
C GLY A 144 -1.92 -10.17 23.72
N HIS A 145 -1.45 -9.60 22.61
CA HIS A 145 -1.96 -8.32 22.08
C HIS A 145 -2.90 -8.51 20.88
N LYS A 146 -4.19 -8.20 21.06
CA LYS A 146 -5.21 -8.41 19.99
C LYS A 146 -5.16 -7.35 18.91
N MET A 147 -4.81 -6.13 19.26
CA MET A 147 -4.70 -4.99 18.37
C MET A 147 -3.54 -4.10 18.82
N PHE A 148 -2.76 -3.56 17.89
CA PHE A 148 -1.61 -2.73 18.23
C PHE A 148 -1.20 -1.81 17.06
N ARG A 149 -0.27 -0.90 17.36
CA ARG A 149 0.49 -0.11 16.38
C ARG A 149 1.98 -0.43 16.49
N LEU A 150 2.73 -0.20 15.41
CA LEU A 150 4.18 -0.32 15.45
C LEU A 150 4.81 0.91 16.09
N ARG A 151 5.69 0.73 17.06
CA ARG A 151 6.43 1.85 17.70
C ARG A 151 7.24 2.66 16.68
N ALA A 152 7.83 2.00 15.69
CA ALA A 152 8.61 2.64 14.64
C ALA A 152 7.76 3.45 13.64
N MET A 153 6.45 3.18 13.57
CA MET A 153 5.51 3.82 12.64
C MET A 153 4.15 4.08 13.30
N PRO A 154 4.08 4.98 14.30
CA PRO A 154 2.84 5.20 15.07
C PRO A 154 1.69 5.70 14.20
N LEU A 155 1.99 6.51 13.18
CA LEU A 155 1.04 7.00 12.17
C LEU A 155 0.68 5.97 11.09
N GLY A 156 1.35 4.81 11.09
CA GLY A 156 1.08 3.74 10.14
C GLY A 156 -0.23 3.01 10.45
N SER A 157 -0.36 1.83 9.84
CA SER A 157 -1.55 1.01 9.98
C SER A 157 -1.77 0.52 11.42
N VAL A 158 -3.03 0.16 11.70
CA VAL A 158 -3.39 -0.64 12.87
C VAL A 158 -3.22 -2.11 12.51
N PHE A 159 -2.65 -2.90 13.42
CA PHE A 159 -2.49 -4.34 13.25
C PHE A 159 -3.46 -5.09 14.17
N MET A 160 -4.01 -6.20 13.66
CA MET A 160 -5.00 -7.02 14.34
C MET A 160 -4.66 -8.49 14.23
N GLN A 161 -4.79 -9.24 15.33
CA GLN A 161 -4.69 -10.69 15.27
C GLN A 161 -5.88 -11.29 14.50
N GLY A 162 -5.65 -12.42 13.82
CA GLY A 162 -6.67 -13.11 13.02
C GLY A 162 -7.95 -13.45 13.78
N SER A 163 -7.89 -13.64 15.10
CA SER A 163 -9.10 -13.84 15.92
C SER A 163 -10.08 -12.66 15.86
N VAL A 164 -9.57 -11.41 15.79
CA VAL A 164 -10.39 -10.19 15.66
C VAL A 164 -11.03 -10.14 14.27
N VAL A 165 -10.23 -10.42 13.23
CA VAL A 165 -10.67 -10.43 11.83
C VAL A 165 -11.73 -11.49 11.58
N ASN A 166 -11.55 -12.70 12.12
CA ASN A 166 -12.52 -13.79 12.01
C ASN A 166 -13.88 -13.42 12.63
N ALA A 167 -13.87 -12.69 13.76
CA ALA A 167 -15.10 -12.21 14.38
C ALA A 167 -15.80 -11.15 13.51
N ALA A 168 -15.03 -10.20 12.95
CA ALA A 168 -15.55 -9.20 12.01
C ALA A 168 -16.16 -9.82 10.76
N GLN A 169 -15.49 -10.83 10.18
CA GLN A 169 -15.98 -11.55 9.01
C GLN A 169 -17.21 -12.41 9.33
N GLY A 170 -17.23 -13.10 10.48
CA GLY A 170 -18.37 -13.90 10.93
C GLY A 170 -19.62 -13.06 11.22
N ALA A 171 -19.45 -11.80 11.62
CA ALA A 171 -20.55 -10.86 11.86
C ALA A 171 -21.17 -10.26 10.58
N SER A 172 -20.66 -10.60 9.39
CA SER A 172 -21.17 -10.11 8.10
C SER A 172 -21.26 -8.57 8.01
N LEU A 173 -20.28 -7.87 8.59
CA LEU A 173 -20.20 -6.42 8.54
C LEU A 173 -20.13 -5.92 7.09
N ARG A 174 -20.85 -4.83 6.79
CA ARG A 174 -20.94 -4.24 5.46
C ARG A 174 -19.63 -3.55 5.11
N ARG A 175 -19.01 -3.96 4.00
CA ARG A 175 -17.88 -3.27 3.35
C ARG A 175 -16.69 -3.02 4.28
N VAL A 176 -16.32 -4.07 5.01
CA VAL A 176 -15.12 -4.12 5.83
C VAL A 176 -14.18 -5.16 5.21
N SER A 177 -12.94 -4.76 4.96
CA SER A 177 -11.91 -5.64 4.41
C SER A 177 -10.65 -5.56 5.26
N PHE A 178 -9.92 -6.67 5.26
CA PHE A 178 -8.63 -6.80 5.94
C PHE A 178 -7.65 -7.44 4.97
N LYS A 179 -6.41 -6.98 5.00
CA LYS A 179 -5.29 -7.55 4.26
C LYS A 179 -4.38 -8.29 5.23
N LEU A 180 -3.91 -9.47 4.83
CA LEU A 180 -2.92 -10.20 5.60
C LEU A 180 -1.60 -9.41 5.59
N ALA A 181 -1.12 -9.03 6.76
CA ALA A 181 0.17 -8.37 6.93
C ALA A 181 1.30 -9.41 7.13
N SER A 182 1.06 -10.44 7.96
CA SER A 182 2.02 -11.51 8.23
C SER A 182 1.33 -12.78 8.77
N GLN A 183 1.96 -13.94 8.65
CA GLN A 183 1.54 -15.20 9.29
C GLN A 183 2.78 -16.07 9.58
N ALA A 184 2.88 -16.67 10.77
CA ALA A 184 3.96 -17.61 11.07
C ALA A 184 3.87 -18.92 10.23
N GLU A 185 5.04 -19.49 9.93
CA GLU A 185 5.49 -19.96 8.61
C GLU A 185 4.82 -21.14 7.85
N ALA A 186 4.83 -21.04 6.50
CA ALA A 186 5.62 -21.96 5.66
C ALA A 186 7.07 -21.42 5.58
N PRO A 187 8.12 -22.26 5.44
CA PRO A 187 9.51 -21.91 5.73
C PRO A 187 9.89 -20.58 5.10
N PRO A 188 10.83 -19.82 5.70
CA PRO A 188 11.08 -18.47 5.24
C PRO A 188 11.32 -18.52 3.74
N PHE A 189 10.50 -17.77 3.00
CA PHE A 189 11.06 -17.09 1.86
C PHE A 189 12.12 -16.19 2.47
N ARG A 190 13.33 -16.74 2.65
CA ARG A 190 14.52 -15.92 2.70
C ARG A 190 14.43 -15.17 1.39
N LEU A 191 14.19 -13.86 1.45
CA LEU A 191 14.77 -12.99 0.44
C LEU A 191 16.22 -13.49 0.36
N PRO A 192 16.63 -14.10 -0.77
CA PRO A 192 18.00 -14.53 -0.89
C PRO A 192 18.82 -13.28 -0.60
N THR A 193 19.74 -13.34 0.39
CA THR A 193 20.76 -12.31 0.67
C THR A 193 20.95 -11.47 -0.58
N ALA A 194 20.46 -10.21 -0.55
CA ALA A 194 20.22 -9.35 -1.72
C ALA A 194 20.92 -9.90 -2.96
N ARG A 195 20.22 -10.77 -3.72
CA ARG A 195 20.86 -11.48 -4.84
C ARG A 195 21.31 -10.41 -5.82
N THR A 196 22.59 -10.07 -5.81
CA THR A 196 23.15 -9.13 -6.77
C THR A 196 23.37 -9.80 -8.12
N SER A 197 23.09 -11.09 -8.27
CA SER A 197 23.16 -11.80 -9.54
C SER A 197 22.05 -12.85 -9.64
N VAL A 198 21.66 -13.16 -10.87
CA VAL A 198 20.65 -14.16 -11.22
C VAL A 198 21.12 -14.89 -12.48
N SER A 199 21.32 -16.20 -12.38
CA SER A 199 21.65 -17.07 -13.51
C SER A 199 20.41 -17.79 -14.07
N ILE A 200 20.54 -18.42 -15.24
CA ILE A 200 19.48 -19.27 -15.80
C ILE A 200 19.13 -20.43 -14.86
N ALA A 201 20.14 -21.02 -14.20
CA ALA A 201 19.93 -22.10 -13.23
C ALA A 201 19.13 -21.60 -12.01
N ASP A 202 19.41 -20.39 -11.54
CA ASP A 202 18.66 -19.77 -10.44
C ASP A 202 17.18 -19.58 -10.81
N MET A 203 16.91 -19.07 -12.01
CA MET A 203 15.55 -18.93 -12.50
C MET A 203 14.85 -20.27 -12.59
N ALA A 204 15.51 -21.30 -13.14
CA ALA A 204 14.94 -22.64 -13.26
C ALA A 204 14.65 -23.32 -11.90
N ALA A 205 15.37 -22.95 -10.84
CA ALA A 205 15.23 -23.54 -9.52
C ALA A 205 14.09 -22.97 -8.67
N VAL A 206 13.58 -21.78 -8.99
CA VAL A 206 12.49 -21.13 -8.23
C VAL A 206 11.11 -21.39 -8.82
N SER A 207 10.07 -21.29 -7.99
CA SER A 207 8.70 -21.39 -8.46
C SER A 207 8.29 -20.20 -9.32
N ASP A 208 7.20 -20.37 -10.09
CA ASP A 208 6.63 -19.29 -10.91
C ASP A 208 6.19 -18.07 -10.09
N ALA A 209 5.76 -18.28 -8.85
CA ALA A 209 5.38 -17.22 -7.93
C ALA A 209 6.58 -16.37 -7.47
N GLU A 210 7.76 -16.98 -7.36
CA GLU A 210 8.98 -16.33 -6.86
C GLU A 210 9.85 -15.72 -7.98
N LEU A 211 9.68 -16.19 -9.22
CA LEU A 211 10.55 -15.88 -10.36
C LEU A 211 10.69 -14.38 -10.62
N TRP A 212 9.56 -13.65 -10.65
CA TRP A 212 9.60 -12.20 -10.89
C TRP A 212 10.27 -11.46 -9.73
N SER A 213 10.06 -11.92 -8.49
CA SER A 213 10.54 -11.26 -7.27
C SER A 213 12.05 -11.35 -7.16
N ILE A 214 12.65 -12.51 -7.46
CA ILE A 214 14.11 -12.66 -7.43
C ILE A 214 14.79 -11.77 -8.47
N LEU A 215 14.16 -11.55 -9.63
CA LEU A 215 14.67 -10.66 -10.67
C LEU A 215 14.54 -9.20 -10.26
N PHE A 216 13.35 -8.79 -9.84
CA PHE A 216 13.09 -7.40 -9.47
C PHE A 216 13.98 -6.95 -8.30
N HIS A 217 14.09 -7.77 -7.24
CA HIS A 217 14.95 -7.45 -6.09
C HIS A 217 16.43 -7.41 -6.43
N ALA A 218 16.89 -8.20 -7.40
CA ALA A 218 18.26 -8.12 -7.89
C ALA A 218 18.55 -6.81 -8.66
N LEU A 219 17.53 -6.17 -9.22
CA LEU A 219 17.66 -4.92 -9.95
C LEU A 219 17.69 -3.68 -9.04
N ILE A 220 16.94 -3.70 -7.92
CA ILE A 220 16.83 -2.56 -6.98
C ILE A 220 18.18 -1.93 -6.61
N PRO A 221 19.20 -2.67 -6.12
CA PRO A 221 20.44 -2.06 -5.65
C PRO A 221 21.29 -1.42 -6.77
N ARG A 222 20.92 -1.61 -8.05
CA ARG A 222 21.62 -1.03 -9.21
C ARG A 222 21.06 0.33 -9.60
N VAL A 223 19.84 0.64 -9.20
CA VAL A 223 19.15 1.89 -9.57
C VAL A 223 19.37 2.89 -8.45
N THR A 224 20.50 3.59 -8.54
CA THR A 224 20.95 4.56 -7.54
C THR A 224 21.37 5.87 -8.22
N GLY A 225 21.18 6.98 -7.52
CA GLY A 225 21.66 8.29 -7.98
C GLY A 225 20.50 9.23 -8.31
N THR A 226 20.76 10.13 -9.24
CA THR A 226 19.78 11.07 -9.78
C THR A 226 18.82 10.38 -10.73
N ARG A 227 17.69 11.04 -11.01
CA ARG A 227 16.68 10.55 -11.96
C ARG A 227 17.27 10.16 -13.33
N ASP A 228 18.20 10.96 -13.86
CA ASP A 228 18.82 10.70 -15.16
C ASP A 228 19.80 9.50 -15.11
N GLU A 229 20.52 9.34 -13.98
CA GLU A 229 21.40 8.19 -13.76
C GLU A 229 20.60 6.89 -13.61
N GLU A 230 19.52 6.92 -12.82
CA GLU A 230 18.58 5.79 -12.69
C GLU A 230 18.02 5.37 -14.06
N TYR A 231 17.58 6.35 -14.85
CA TYR A 231 17.04 6.09 -16.18
C TYR A 231 18.10 5.48 -17.10
N ALA A 232 19.32 6.05 -17.12
CA ALA A 232 20.42 5.52 -17.92
C ALA A 232 20.78 4.08 -17.54
N VAL A 233 20.81 3.75 -16.25
CA VAL A 233 21.05 2.38 -15.77
C VAL A 233 19.97 1.43 -16.30
N VAL A 234 18.69 1.75 -16.12
CA VAL A 234 17.59 0.88 -16.57
C VAL A 234 17.64 0.69 -18.09
N LYS A 235 17.92 1.76 -18.84
CA LYS A 235 18.04 1.69 -20.32
C LYS A 235 19.23 0.86 -20.79
N SER A 236 20.25 0.65 -19.96
CA SER A 236 21.38 -0.21 -20.29
C SER A 236 21.06 -1.70 -20.21
N TRP A 237 19.97 -2.08 -19.52
CA TRP A 237 19.59 -3.48 -19.38
C TRP A 237 18.94 -4.04 -20.65
N THR A 238 18.84 -5.37 -20.71
CA THR A 238 18.07 -6.07 -21.75
C THR A 238 16.60 -5.64 -21.74
N LYS A 239 15.90 -5.88 -22.85
CA LYS A 239 14.45 -5.60 -22.93
C LYS A 239 13.64 -6.41 -21.90
N GLY A 240 14.02 -7.64 -21.59
CA GLY A 240 13.42 -8.43 -20.52
C GLY A 240 13.54 -7.77 -19.14
N LEU A 241 14.74 -7.31 -18.75
CA LEU A 241 14.94 -6.64 -17.45
C LEU A 241 14.26 -5.27 -17.38
N GLN A 242 14.29 -4.49 -18.48
CA GLN A 242 13.50 -3.25 -18.60
C GLN A 242 12.00 -3.53 -18.39
N MET A 243 11.47 -4.58 -19.01
CA MET A 243 10.08 -5.00 -18.85
C MET A 243 9.76 -5.32 -17.40
N VAL A 244 10.55 -6.15 -16.71
CA VAL A 244 10.32 -6.51 -15.30
C VAL A 244 10.30 -5.25 -14.42
N TRP A 245 11.29 -4.38 -14.59
CA TRP A 245 11.39 -3.15 -13.82
C TRP A 245 10.20 -2.22 -14.04
N ALA A 246 9.94 -1.84 -15.29
CA ALA A 246 8.96 -0.81 -15.59
C ALA A 246 7.52 -1.28 -15.34
N THR A 247 7.20 -2.52 -15.68
CA THR A 247 5.85 -3.06 -15.45
C THR A 247 5.58 -3.31 -13.96
N GLN A 248 6.61 -3.60 -13.14
CA GLN A 248 6.45 -3.68 -11.69
C GLN A 248 6.25 -2.30 -11.05
N LEU A 249 6.99 -1.27 -11.49
CA LEU A 249 6.81 0.08 -10.96
C LEU A 249 5.41 0.65 -11.21
N VAL A 250 4.84 0.39 -12.40
CA VAL A 250 3.44 0.80 -12.66
C VAL A 250 2.50 0.08 -11.69
N ASP A 251 2.63 -1.24 -11.55
CA ASP A 251 1.75 -2.02 -10.69
C ASP A 251 1.84 -1.56 -9.23
N ASP A 252 3.05 -1.41 -8.69
CA ASP A 252 3.27 -0.99 -7.30
C ASP A 252 2.67 0.39 -7.00
N GLU A 253 2.86 1.35 -7.90
CA GLU A 253 2.40 2.73 -7.68
C GLU A 253 0.89 2.85 -7.88
N VAL A 254 0.33 2.18 -8.90
CA VAL A 254 -1.11 2.24 -9.17
C VAL A 254 -1.90 1.54 -8.07
N ASN A 255 -1.42 0.41 -7.53
CA ASN A 255 -2.05 -0.25 -6.38
C ASN A 255 -1.93 0.58 -5.09
N ASN A 256 -0.98 1.51 -4.99
CA ASN A 256 -0.75 2.32 -3.79
C ASN A 256 -1.50 3.66 -3.83
N GLY A 257 -1.54 4.33 -4.98
CA GLY A 257 -2.16 5.65 -5.14
C GLY A 257 -2.58 6.00 -6.57
N GLY A 258 -2.75 5.01 -7.44
CA GLY A 258 -3.16 5.23 -8.82
C GLY A 258 -2.06 5.81 -9.71
N PHE A 259 -2.42 6.07 -10.97
CA PHE A 259 -1.53 6.66 -11.97
C PHE A 259 -1.07 8.08 -11.59
N ASN A 260 -1.85 8.82 -10.79
CA ASN A 260 -1.40 10.11 -10.29
C ASN A 260 -0.14 9.96 -9.42
N GLN A 261 -0.11 8.96 -8.52
CA GLN A 261 1.10 8.66 -7.75
C GLN A 261 2.25 8.16 -8.62
N TYR A 262 1.95 7.29 -9.61
CA TYR A 262 2.95 6.82 -10.55
C TYR A 262 3.69 7.97 -11.25
N PHE A 263 2.97 9.00 -11.72
CA PHE A 263 3.57 10.15 -12.39
C PHE A 263 4.13 11.22 -11.45
N PHE A 264 3.57 11.37 -10.24
CA PHE A 264 4.12 12.26 -9.22
C PHE A 264 5.48 11.75 -8.74
N ASN A 265 5.62 10.44 -8.52
CA ASN A 265 6.88 9.79 -8.14
C ASN A 265 7.87 9.71 -9.33
N SER A 266 9.11 9.32 -9.06
CA SER A 266 10.12 9.13 -10.12
C SER A 266 9.74 7.98 -11.08
N SER A 267 8.93 7.03 -10.62
CA SER A 267 8.45 5.85 -11.36
C SER A 267 7.88 6.17 -12.75
N GLY A 268 7.17 7.30 -12.90
CA GLY A 268 6.57 7.75 -14.15
C GLY A 268 7.55 8.00 -15.30
N GLN A 269 8.85 8.12 -15.01
CA GLN A 269 9.87 8.27 -16.05
C GLN A 269 10.00 7.04 -16.96
N PHE A 270 9.56 5.87 -16.47
CA PHE A 270 9.64 4.60 -17.18
C PHE A 270 8.34 4.22 -17.91
N ALA A 271 7.43 5.18 -18.13
CA ALA A 271 6.11 4.89 -18.69
C ALA A 271 6.19 4.28 -20.11
N MET A 272 7.16 4.69 -20.92
CA MET A 272 7.38 4.12 -22.25
C MET A 272 7.92 2.69 -22.16
N GLU A 273 8.87 2.42 -21.26
CA GLU A 273 9.37 1.09 -20.98
C GLU A 273 8.28 0.17 -20.43
N ALA A 274 7.33 0.70 -19.65
CA ALA A 274 6.19 -0.05 -19.17
C ALA A 274 5.23 -0.42 -20.31
N ILE A 275 4.93 0.53 -21.21
CA ILE A 275 4.13 0.26 -22.42
C ILE A 275 4.81 -0.84 -23.24
N GLU A 276 6.09 -0.67 -23.61
CA GLU A 276 6.85 -1.66 -24.37
C GLU A 276 6.91 -3.01 -23.65
N GLY A 277 7.07 -3.01 -22.32
CA GLY A 277 7.13 -4.21 -21.51
C GLY A 277 5.81 -4.98 -21.48
N PHE A 278 4.67 -4.29 -21.36
CA PHE A 278 3.36 -4.93 -21.42
C PHE A 278 3.06 -5.49 -22.83
N GLU A 279 3.45 -4.77 -23.89
CA GLU A 279 3.36 -5.27 -25.27
C GLU A 279 4.22 -6.54 -25.46
N LEU A 280 5.44 -6.54 -24.90
CA LEU A 280 6.41 -7.63 -25.02
C LEU A 280 5.88 -8.95 -24.45
N ILE A 281 5.13 -8.88 -23.34
CA ILE A 281 4.54 -10.06 -22.70
C ILE A 281 3.13 -10.36 -23.21
N GLY A 282 2.61 -9.61 -24.18
CA GLY A 282 1.26 -9.80 -24.73
C GLY A 282 0.12 -9.26 -23.84
N ALA A 283 0.44 -8.46 -22.82
CA ALA A 283 -0.54 -7.79 -21.96
C ALA A 283 -1.03 -6.47 -22.59
N HIS A 284 -1.57 -6.54 -23.82
CA HIS A 284 -1.90 -5.37 -24.63
C HIS A 284 -2.87 -4.39 -23.94
N GLU A 285 -3.86 -4.90 -23.20
CA GLU A 285 -4.80 -4.05 -22.45
C GLU A 285 -4.10 -3.23 -21.37
N ARG A 286 -3.08 -3.80 -20.71
CA ARG A 286 -2.25 -3.06 -19.74
C ARG A 286 -1.43 -1.98 -20.43
N ALA A 287 -0.83 -2.29 -21.59
CA ALA A 287 -0.10 -1.32 -22.39
C ALA A 287 -0.98 -0.13 -22.81
N ASP A 288 -2.21 -0.42 -23.27
CA ASP A 288 -3.19 0.60 -23.66
C ASP A 288 -3.60 1.50 -22.49
N LEU A 289 -3.75 0.93 -21.28
CA LEU A 289 -4.06 1.72 -20.09
C LEU A 289 -2.92 2.67 -19.71
N VAL A 290 -1.67 2.21 -19.72
CA VAL A 290 -0.51 3.09 -19.48
C VAL A 290 -0.43 4.17 -20.55
N ARG A 291 -0.65 3.83 -21.83
CA ARG A 291 -0.68 4.79 -22.93
C ARG A 291 -1.75 5.87 -22.73
N ARG A 292 -2.96 5.47 -22.32
CA ARG A 292 -4.04 6.40 -21.98
C ARG A 292 -3.70 7.27 -20.78
N ALA A 293 -3.06 6.71 -19.75
CA ALA A 293 -2.62 7.47 -18.58
C ALA A 293 -1.58 8.53 -18.95
N VAL A 294 -0.61 8.19 -19.80
CA VAL A 294 0.38 9.14 -20.33
C VAL A 294 -0.31 10.26 -21.13
N HIS A 295 -1.27 9.92 -22.01
CA HIS A 295 -2.04 10.92 -22.74
C HIS A 295 -2.83 11.84 -21.81
N GLN A 296 -3.43 11.31 -20.74
CA GLN A 296 -4.13 12.11 -19.74
C GLN A 296 -3.18 13.04 -18.99
N LEU A 297 -2.01 12.54 -18.55
CA LEU A 297 -0.98 13.35 -17.91
C LEU A 297 -0.59 14.54 -18.79
N PHE A 298 -0.37 14.34 -20.09
CA PHE A 298 -0.02 15.45 -21.00
C PHE A 298 -1.14 16.49 -21.15
N ARG A 299 -2.41 16.06 -21.10
CA ARG A 299 -3.54 16.99 -21.09
C ARG A 299 -3.59 17.81 -19.81
N ASP A 300 -3.31 17.17 -18.68
CA ASP A 300 -3.42 17.77 -17.35
C ASP A 300 -2.14 18.53 -16.94
N ALA A 301 -1.02 18.31 -17.65
CA ALA A 301 0.30 18.86 -17.34
C ALA A 301 0.34 20.38 -17.08
N PRO A 302 -0.41 21.25 -17.80
CA PRO A 302 -0.43 22.69 -17.50
C PRO A 302 -0.86 23.01 -16.06
N HIS A 303 -1.71 22.18 -15.46
CA HIS A 303 -2.21 22.35 -14.10
C HIS A 303 -1.43 21.50 -13.09
N LEU A 304 -1.04 20.27 -13.47
CA LEU A 304 -0.34 19.34 -12.57
C LEU A 304 1.13 19.72 -12.33
N ARG A 305 1.80 20.35 -13.29
CA ARG A 305 3.24 20.64 -13.22
C ARG A 305 3.62 21.39 -11.95
N THR A 306 2.86 22.43 -11.60
CA THR A 306 3.13 23.25 -10.41
C THR A 306 3.02 22.45 -9.12
N PHE A 307 2.16 21.42 -9.06
CA PHE A 307 2.05 20.55 -7.89
C PHE A 307 3.18 19.52 -7.84
N TYR A 308 3.53 18.94 -8.99
CA TYR A 308 4.57 17.91 -9.08
C TYR A 308 5.97 18.47 -8.78
N GLU A 309 6.23 19.73 -9.15
CA GLU A 309 7.48 20.43 -8.87
C GLU A 309 7.68 20.74 -7.38
N GLN A 310 6.59 20.90 -6.61
CA GLN A 310 6.67 21.22 -5.18
C GLN A 310 7.18 20.05 -4.34
N ARG A 311 6.95 18.81 -4.77
CA ARG A 311 7.40 17.58 -4.07
C ARG A 311 6.95 17.50 -2.59
N THR A 312 5.83 18.15 -2.24
CA THR A 312 5.24 18.11 -0.90
C THR A 312 4.03 17.17 -0.85
N MET A 313 3.67 16.74 0.36
CA MET A 313 2.48 15.91 0.58
C MET A 313 1.20 16.69 0.25
N GLU A 314 1.15 17.99 0.57
CA GLU A 314 0.01 18.86 0.31
C GLU A 314 -0.23 18.99 -1.19
N ALA A 315 0.83 19.23 -1.97
CA ALA A 315 0.74 19.33 -3.42
C ALA A 315 0.36 17.99 -4.06
N PHE A 316 0.89 16.88 -3.53
CA PHE A 316 0.48 15.54 -3.95
C PHE A 316 -1.02 15.32 -3.74
N MET A 317 -1.54 15.59 -2.54
CA MET A 317 -2.96 15.41 -2.23
C MET A 317 -3.86 16.33 -3.07
N GLU A 318 -3.45 17.57 -3.28
CA GLU A 318 -4.19 18.52 -4.10
C GLU A 318 -4.24 18.09 -5.57
N SER A 319 -3.16 17.52 -6.10
CA SER A 319 -3.06 17.12 -7.52
C SER A 319 -4.16 16.14 -7.98
N TYR A 320 -4.72 15.34 -7.07
CA TYR A 320 -5.84 14.44 -7.38
C TYR A 320 -7.11 15.17 -7.82
N GLN A 321 -7.27 16.45 -7.44
CA GLN A 321 -8.43 17.26 -7.84
C GLN A 321 -8.31 17.80 -9.28
N HIS A 322 -7.11 17.72 -9.87
CA HIS A 322 -6.75 18.36 -11.14
C HIS A 322 -6.47 17.35 -12.25
N THR A 323 -6.94 16.10 -12.10
CA THR A 323 -6.72 15.05 -13.10
C THR A 323 -7.88 14.08 -13.21
N ASP A 324 -8.12 13.58 -14.43
CA ASP A 324 -9.12 12.55 -14.72
C ASP A 324 -8.53 11.12 -14.72
N LEU A 325 -7.31 10.93 -14.20
CA LEU A 325 -6.64 9.63 -14.14
C LEU A 325 -7.45 8.56 -13.38
N GLY A 326 -8.34 8.95 -12.46
CA GLY A 326 -9.16 8.02 -11.68
C GLY A 326 -10.01 7.06 -12.51
N ALA A 327 -10.49 7.47 -13.69
CA ALA A 327 -11.22 6.57 -14.58
C ALA A 327 -10.33 5.50 -15.22
N ILE A 328 -9.04 5.78 -15.38
CA ILE A 328 -8.03 4.86 -15.91
C ILE A 328 -7.56 3.91 -14.81
N ASP A 329 -7.44 4.41 -13.57
CA ASP A 329 -7.19 3.57 -12.39
C ASP A 329 -8.28 2.51 -12.23
N GLU A 330 -9.56 2.89 -12.33
CA GLU A 330 -10.67 1.93 -12.28
C GLU A 330 -10.59 0.86 -13.37
N ALA A 331 -10.12 1.21 -14.56
CA ALA A 331 -9.93 0.27 -15.66
C ALA A 331 -8.72 -0.64 -15.41
N TRP A 332 -7.65 -0.14 -14.77
CA TRP A 332 -6.50 -0.93 -14.36
C TRP A 332 -6.87 -2.09 -13.43
N PHE A 333 -7.75 -1.87 -12.46
CA PHE A 333 -8.16 -2.93 -11.55
C PHE A 333 -9.09 -3.98 -12.17
N LYS A 334 -9.72 -3.66 -13.31
CA LYS A 334 -10.62 -4.55 -14.06
C LYS A 334 -9.93 -5.32 -15.18
N ALA A 335 -8.77 -4.83 -15.64
CA ALA A 335 -8.02 -5.46 -16.72
C ALA A 335 -7.51 -6.85 -16.30
N PRO A 336 -7.31 -7.77 -17.26
CA PRO A 336 -6.71 -9.09 -17.00
C PRO A 336 -5.38 -8.98 -16.24
N GLU A 337 -5.09 -10.01 -15.44
CA GLU A 337 -3.78 -10.12 -14.78
C GLU A 337 -2.67 -10.30 -15.83
N PHE A 338 -1.48 -9.78 -15.54
CA PHE A 338 -0.31 -9.88 -16.43
C PHE A 338 0.83 -10.71 -15.84
N PHE A 339 0.66 -11.25 -14.63
CA PHE A 339 1.69 -12.02 -13.94
C PHE A 339 1.95 -13.35 -14.64
N THR A 340 0.90 -14.05 -15.09
CA THR A 340 1.05 -15.29 -15.87
C THR A 340 1.81 -15.06 -17.17
N PRO A 341 1.42 -14.13 -18.06
CA PRO A 341 2.16 -13.88 -19.29
C PRO A 341 3.60 -13.39 -19.04
N ARG A 342 3.83 -12.58 -18.01
CA ARG A 342 5.19 -12.17 -17.59
C ARG A 342 6.04 -13.39 -17.25
N THR A 343 5.54 -14.27 -16.38
CA THR A 343 6.26 -15.49 -15.98
C THR A 343 6.55 -16.39 -17.17
N GLN A 344 5.55 -16.61 -18.05
CA GLN A 344 5.75 -17.39 -19.27
C GLN A 344 6.87 -16.80 -20.14
N TYR A 345 6.85 -15.49 -20.36
CA TYR A 345 7.88 -14.81 -21.15
C TYR A 345 9.29 -14.95 -20.53
N ILE A 346 9.41 -14.86 -19.19
CA ILE A 346 10.70 -15.07 -18.51
C ILE A 346 11.17 -16.51 -18.71
N ARG A 347 10.29 -17.49 -18.55
CA ARG A 347 10.61 -18.93 -18.71
C ARG A 347 11.06 -19.28 -20.12
N THR A 348 10.49 -18.65 -21.15
CA THR A 348 10.81 -18.93 -22.54
C THR A 348 12.00 -18.14 -23.08
N ASN A 349 12.43 -17.08 -22.40
CA ASN A 349 13.54 -16.20 -22.83
C ASN A 349 14.56 -15.93 -21.70
N PRO A 350 15.03 -16.96 -20.97
CA PRO A 350 15.81 -16.79 -19.74
C PRO A 350 17.14 -16.03 -19.96
N GLU A 351 17.71 -16.08 -21.16
CA GLU A 351 18.91 -15.35 -21.52
C GLU A 351 18.78 -13.83 -21.39
N GLN A 352 17.57 -13.28 -21.52
CA GLN A 352 17.32 -11.85 -21.33
C GLN A 352 17.34 -11.44 -19.85
N PHE A 353 17.34 -12.38 -18.91
CA PHE A 353 17.15 -12.11 -17.49
C PHE A 353 18.38 -12.46 -16.64
N VAL A 354 19.51 -12.77 -17.28
CA VAL A 354 20.77 -13.00 -16.59
C VAL A 354 21.30 -11.68 -16.03
N ILE A 355 21.46 -11.63 -14.71
CA ILE A 355 22.02 -10.49 -13.98
C ILE A 355 23.40 -10.88 -13.49
N GLN A 356 24.44 -10.23 -14.01
CA GLN A 356 25.82 -10.43 -13.56
C GLN A 356 26.05 -9.74 -12.23
N PRO A 357 27.00 -10.21 -11.39
CA PRO A 357 27.42 -9.49 -10.20
C PRO A 357 27.80 -8.04 -10.53
N ALA A 358 27.46 -7.11 -9.62
CA ALA A 358 27.76 -5.69 -9.77
C ALA A 358 29.26 -5.40 -9.69
#